data_AF-A0A450WU47-F1
#
_entry.id   AF-A0A450WU47-F1
#
_cell.length_a   1.000
_cell.length_b   1.000
_cell.length_c   1.000
_cell.angle_alpha   90.00
_cell.angle_beta   90.00
_cell.angle_gamma   90.00
#
_symmetry.space_group_name_H-M   'P 1'
#
loop_
_entity.id
_entity.type
_entity.pdbx_description
1 polymer ?
#
loop_
_entity_poly.entity_id
_entity_poly.type
_entity_poly.pdbx_seq_one_letter_code
_entity_poly.pdbx_strand_id
1 'polypeptide(L)'
;MYAEFEQKIRSLVQERCASIADESIREFIGSCAKDVHGVKTSDMAGLLNRFGSAYKETFQQKTKDYQRAETFYKNIVTNRHQTAHSRGGNTTVQEVKRFYEEGHIVLDFFREALLPTYSSPDT
;
A
#
# COMPACT_ATOMS: atom_id res chain seq x y z
N MET A 1 -13.03 0.52 6.28
CA MET A 1 -12.22 -0.57 5.70
C MET A 1 -11.40 -0.14 4.48
N TYR A 2 -11.93 -0.17 3.25
CA TYR A 2 -11.14 0.19 2.05
C TYR A 2 -10.58 1.64 2.08
N ALA A 3 -11.40 2.61 2.51
CA ALA A 3 -10.98 3.99 2.66
C ALA A 3 -9.86 4.18 3.71
N GLU A 4 -9.80 3.31 4.72
CA GLU A 4 -8.74 3.35 5.74
C GLU A 4 -7.39 2.88 5.17
N PHE A 5 -7.41 1.87 4.27
CA PHE A 5 -6.20 1.48 3.52
C PHE A 5 -5.69 2.64 2.65
N GLU A 6 -6.58 3.33 1.92
CA GLU A 6 -6.22 4.51 1.13
C GLU A 6 -5.62 5.62 2.00
N GLN A 7 -6.23 5.92 3.14
CA GLN A 7 -5.72 6.91 4.09
C GLN A 7 -4.36 6.53 4.68
N LYS A 8 -4.17 5.25 5.05
CA LYS A 8 -2.93 4.76 5.64
C LYS A 8 -1.78 4.81 4.63
N ILE A 9 -2.03 4.47 3.37
CA ILE A 9 -1.02 4.58 2.29
C ILE A 9 -0.64 6.04 2.07
N ARG A 10 -1.62 6.96 2.02
CA ARG A 10 -1.35 8.40 1.92
C ARG A 10 -0.49 8.90 3.08
N SER A 11 -0.80 8.46 4.30
CA SER A 11 -0.04 8.85 5.51
C SER A 11 1.40 8.36 5.44
N LEU A 12 1.65 7.11 5.01
CA LEU A 12 3.00 6.55 4.85
C LEU A 12 3.81 7.30 3.78
N VAL A 13 3.16 7.69 2.68
CA VAL A 13 3.81 8.47 1.62
C VAL A 13 4.15 9.86 2.11
N GLN A 14 3.26 10.51 2.85
CA GLN A 14 3.50 11.81 3.47
C GLN A 14 4.65 11.74 4.49
N GLU A 15 4.71 10.69 5.31
CA GLU A 15 5.80 10.43 6.26
C GLU A 15 7.15 10.33 5.52
N ARG A 16 7.21 9.59 4.41
CA ARG A 16 8.43 9.51 3.59
C ARG A 16 8.80 10.87 2.99
N CYS A 17 7.84 11.60 2.45
CA CYS A 17 8.09 12.91 1.86
C CYS A 17 8.60 13.91 2.91
N ALA A 18 8.09 13.86 4.15
CA ALA A 18 8.55 14.73 5.23
C ALA A 18 10.03 14.51 5.60
N SER A 19 10.58 13.32 5.34
CA SER A 19 12.02 13.03 5.54
C SER A 19 12.95 13.62 4.47
N ILE A 20 12.39 14.18 3.39
CA ILE A 20 13.17 14.79 2.30
C ILE A 20 13.56 16.21 2.71
N ALA A 21 14.86 16.50 2.74
CA ALA A 21 15.39 17.81 3.13
C ALA A 21 15.08 18.91 2.11
N ASP A 22 15.05 18.56 0.82
CA ASP A 22 14.73 19.49 -0.25
C ASP A 22 13.22 19.72 -0.34
N GLU A 23 12.79 20.95 -0.06
CA GLU A 23 11.39 21.35 -0.04
C GLU A 23 10.73 21.26 -1.42
N SER A 24 11.46 21.57 -2.50
CA SER A 24 10.93 21.52 -3.87
C SER A 24 10.69 20.08 -4.31
N ILE A 25 11.62 19.18 -3.98
CA ILE A 25 11.46 17.73 -4.25
C ILE A 25 10.35 17.14 -3.39
N ARG A 26 10.24 17.55 -2.12
CA ARG A 26 9.18 17.13 -1.21
C ARG A 26 7.80 17.52 -1.72
N GLU A 27 7.61 18.77 -2.16
CA GLU A 27 6.34 19.24 -2.71
C GLU A 27 5.99 18.55 -4.03
N PHE A 28 6.96 18.36 -4.92
CA PHE A 28 6.79 17.65 -6.18
C PHE A 28 6.32 16.21 -5.94
N ILE A 29 7.04 15.43 -5.12
CA ILE A 29 6.67 14.04 -4.82
C ILE A 29 5.35 13.97 -4.03
N GLY A 30 5.14 14.90 -3.10
CA GLY A 30 3.88 15.02 -2.36
C GLY A 30 2.68 15.30 -3.25
N SER A 31 2.86 16.06 -4.34
CA SER A 31 1.81 16.30 -5.33
C SER A 31 1.44 15.01 -6.09
N CYS A 32 2.42 14.15 -6.39
CA CYS A 32 2.19 12.87 -7.04
C CYS A 32 1.46 11.86 -6.14
N ALA A 33 1.50 12.04 -4.81
CA ALA A 33 0.80 11.18 -3.85
C ALA A 33 -0.71 11.43 -3.78
N LYS A 34 -1.21 12.55 -4.36
CA LYS A 34 -2.64 12.89 -4.36
C LYS A 34 -3.48 11.94 -5.22
N ASP A 35 -2.84 11.27 -6.18
CA ASP A 35 -3.49 10.36 -7.15
C ASP A 35 -3.59 8.91 -6.66
N VAL A 36 -3.34 8.62 -5.38
CA VAL A 36 -3.56 7.28 -4.84
C VAL A 36 -5.05 7.04 -4.72
N HIS A 37 -5.60 6.38 -5.73
CA HIS A 37 -6.97 5.93 -5.84
C HIS A 37 -7.00 4.50 -6.37
N GLY A 38 -7.85 3.65 -5.79
CA GLY A 38 -8.08 2.33 -6.39
C GLY A 38 -7.00 1.30 -6.07
N VAL A 39 -6.37 1.40 -4.90
CA VAL A 39 -5.08 0.76 -4.55
C VAL A 39 -5.06 -0.76 -4.70
N LYS A 40 -4.84 -1.24 -5.92
CA LYS A 40 -4.35 -2.61 -6.16
C LYS A 40 -2.88 -2.66 -5.77
N THR A 41 -2.37 -3.87 -5.56
CA THR A 41 -0.93 -4.09 -5.34
C THR A 41 -0.08 -3.57 -6.51
N SER A 42 -0.63 -3.56 -7.73
CA SER A 42 -0.01 -2.92 -8.90
C SER A 42 0.14 -1.41 -8.77
N ASP A 43 -0.83 -0.73 -8.19
CA ASP A 43 -0.81 0.73 -8.04
C ASP A 43 0.16 1.14 -6.93
N MET A 44 0.23 0.35 -5.85
CA MET A 44 1.26 0.48 -4.82
C MET A 44 2.66 0.30 -5.41
N ALA A 45 2.86 -0.74 -6.22
CA ALA A 45 4.13 -0.99 -6.89
C ALA A 45 4.52 0.17 -7.84
N GLY A 46 3.54 0.73 -8.56
CA GLY A 46 3.74 1.92 -9.40
C GLY A 46 4.14 3.16 -8.60
N LEU A 47 3.54 3.35 -7.42
CA LEU A 47 3.89 4.43 -6.51
C LEU A 47 5.31 4.27 -5.94
N LEU A 48 5.68 3.06 -5.50
CA LEU A 48 7.02 2.75 -5.02
C LEU A 48 8.08 2.96 -6.11
N ASN A 49 7.75 2.64 -7.37
CA ASN A 49 8.64 2.84 -8.50
C ASN A 49 9.05 4.31 -8.70
N ARG A 50 8.23 5.28 -8.22
CA ARG A 50 8.58 6.70 -8.27
C ARG A 50 9.73 7.06 -7.32
N PHE A 51 9.95 6.27 -6.28
CA PHE A 51 11.10 6.39 -5.36
C PHE A 51 12.32 5.58 -5.84
N GLY A 52 12.15 4.73 -6.85
CA GLY A 52 13.19 3.88 -7.45
C GLY A 52 12.73 2.45 -7.68
N SER A 53 13.31 1.76 -8.66
CA SER A 53 12.93 0.37 -9.01
C SER A 53 13.16 -0.61 -7.86
N ALA A 54 14.21 -0.40 -7.06
CA ALA A 54 14.51 -1.23 -5.89
C ALA A 54 13.36 -1.28 -4.88
N TYR A 55 12.69 -0.15 -4.62
CA TYR A 55 11.54 -0.07 -3.71
C TYR A 55 10.38 -0.94 -4.21
N LYS A 56 10.10 -0.85 -5.51
CA LYS A 56 9.09 -1.68 -6.17
C LYS A 56 9.46 -3.16 -6.08
N GLU A 57 10.71 -3.51 -6.38
CA GLU A 57 11.19 -4.90 -6.39
C GLU A 57 11.12 -5.52 -5.00
N THR A 58 11.55 -4.81 -3.94
CA THR A 58 11.43 -5.27 -2.55
C THR A 58 9.97 -5.56 -2.18
N PHE A 59 9.06 -4.65 -2.49
CA PHE A 59 7.63 -4.86 -2.21
C PHE A 59 7.05 -6.03 -3.01
N GLN A 60 7.37 -6.13 -4.30
CA GLN A 60 6.90 -7.22 -5.15
C GLN A 60 7.44 -8.58 -4.71
N GLN A 61 8.69 -8.64 -4.26
CA GLN A 61 9.27 -9.88 -3.74
C GLN A 61 8.56 -10.32 -2.46
N LYS A 62 8.41 -9.42 -1.46
CA LYS A 62 7.64 -9.73 -0.24
C LYS A 62 6.20 -10.14 -0.53
N THR A 63 5.55 -9.47 -1.47
CA THR A 63 4.18 -9.82 -1.87
C THR A 63 4.11 -11.22 -2.51
N LYS A 64 5.11 -11.60 -3.32
CA LYS A 64 5.21 -12.96 -3.89
C LYS A 64 5.45 -14.02 -2.82
N ASP A 65 6.34 -13.73 -1.87
CA ASP A 65 6.68 -14.64 -0.77
C ASP A 65 5.46 -14.89 0.14
N TYR A 66 4.54 -13.92 0.22
CA TYR A 66 3.29 -13.98 0.99
C TYR A 66 2.05 -13.90 0.11
N GLN A 67 1.97 -14.77 -0.90
CA GLN A 67 0.88 -14.80 -1.90
C GLN A 67 -0.54 -14.88 -1.30
N ARG A 68 -0.67 -15.49 -0.12
CA ARG A 68 -1.92 -15.54 0.64
C ARG A 68 -2.40 -14.14 1.01
N ALA A 69 -1.53 -13.29 1.58
CA ALA A 69 -1.84 -11.92 1.95
C ALA A 69 -2.22 -11.08 0.72
N GLU A 70 -1.52 -11.27 -0.41
CA GLU A 70 -1.86 -10.61 -1.67
C GLU A 70 -3.28 -10.96 -2.14
N THR A 71 -3.63 -12.25 -2.07
CA THR A 71 -4.95 -12.75 -2.48
C THR A 71 -6.06 -12.14 -1.62
N PHE A 72 -5.86 -12.12 -0.31
CA PHE A 72 -6.83 -11.52 0.61
C PHE A 72 -6.98 -10.02 0.41
N TYR A 73 -5.88 -9.31 0.19
CA TYR A 73 -5.92 -7.90 -0.15
C TYR A 73 -6.69 -7.64 -1.46
N LYS A 74 -6.43 -8.43 -2.52
CA LYS A 74 -7.18 -8.36 -3.79
C LYS A 74 -8.68 -8.59 -3.60
N ASN A 75 -9.07 -9.47 -2.67
CA ASN A 75 -10.47 -9.69 -2.33
C ASN A 75 -11.10 -8.46 -1.66
N ILE A 76 -10.39 -7.71 -0.83
CA ILE A 76 -10.88 -6.43 -0.27
C ILE A 76 -11.18 -5.43 -1.38
N VAL A 77 -10.23 -5.27 -2.31
CA VAL A 77 -10.36 -4.34 -3.45
C VAL A 77 -11.53 -4.75 -4.35
N THR A 78 -11.65 -6.03 -4.65
CA THR A 78 -12.70 -6.59 -5.51
C THR A 78 -14.08 -6.45 -4.89
N ASN A 79 -14.21 -6.75 -3.59
CA ASN A 79 -15.48 -6.66 -2.87
C ASN A 79 -15.99 -5.21 -2.77
N ARG A 80 -15.08 -4.24 -2.60
CA ARG A 80 -15.42 -2.80 -2.69
C ARG A 80 -16.00 -2.44 -4.06
N HIS A 81 -15.39 -2.95 -5.14
CA HIS A 81 -15.85 -2.69 -6.50
C HIS A 81 -17.24 -3.31 -6.77
N GLN A 82 -17.47 -4.53 -6.29
CA GLN A 82 -18.76 -5.22 -6.41
C GLN A 82 -19.86 -4.54 -5.59
N THR A 83 -19.55 -4.08 -4.38
CA THR A 83 -20.49 -3.36 -3.50
C THR A 83 -20.85 -1.99 -4.10
N ALA A 84 -19.86 -1.25 -4.60
CA ALA A 84 -20.09 0.05 -5.24
C ALA A 84 -20.90 -0.04 -6.55
N HIS A 85 -20.75 -1.14 -7.30
CA HIS A 85 -21.52 -1.39 -8.53
C HIS A 85 -22.86 -2.10 -8.29
N SER A 86 -23.35 -2.18 -7.04
CA SER A 86 -24.63 -2.81 -6.68
C SER A 86 -24.78 -4.27 -7.14
N ARG A 87 -23.66 -4.97 -7.37
CA ARG A 87 -23.65 -6.36 -7.88
C ARG A 87 -23.80 -7.43 -6.80
N GLY A 88 -24.00 -7.04 -5.53
CA GLY A 88 -24.25 -7.96 -4.41
C GLY A 88 -23.16 -9.02 -4.24
N GLY A 89 -22.14 -8.73 -3.43
CA GLY A 89 -21.12 -9.73 -3.09
C GLY A 89 -21.64 -10.74 -2.06
N ASN A 90 -21.51 -12.03 -2.35
CA ASN A 90 -21.82 -13.13 -1.40
C ASN A 90 -20.76 -13.29 -0.28
N THR A 91 -20.10 -12.20 0.13
CA THR A 91 -19.05 -12.26 1.15
C THR A 91 -19.65 -12.12 2.53
N THR A 92 -19.36 -13.07 3.41
CA THR A 92 -19.78 -13.05 4.81
C THR A 92 -18.98 -12.02 5.62
N VAL A 93 -19.54 -11.58 6.75
CA VAL A 93 -18.85 -10.66 7.68
C VAL A 93 -17.54 -11.26 8.22
N GLN A 94 -17.50 -12.58 8.44
CA GLN A 94 -16.28 -13.28 8.88
C GLN A 94 -15.19 -13.26 7.82
N GLU A 95 -15.54 -13.45 6.54
CA GLU A 95 -14.58 -13.35 5.45
C GLU A 95 -14.06 -11.93 5.31
N VAL A 96 -14.92 -10.90 5.40
CA VAL A 96 -14.49 -9.49 5.39
C VAL A 96 -13.50 -9.20 6.51
N LYS A 97 -13.76 -9.69 7.72
CA LYS A 97 -12.82 -9.54 8.86
C LYS A 97 -11.47 -10.20 8.57
N ARG A 98 -11.48 -11.44 8.05
CA ARG A 98 -10.24 -12.15 7.71
C ARG A 98 -9.47 -11.46 6.59
N PHE A 99 -10.17 -10.93 5.59
CA PHE A 99 -9.58 -10.17 4.51
C PHE A 99 -8.90 -8.91 5.06
N TYR A 100 -9.56 -8.23 6.02
CA TYR A 100 -9.02 -7.04 6.67
C TYR A 100 -7.71 -7.32 7.42
N GLU A 101 -7.69 -8.34 8.27
CA GLU A 101 -6.53 -8.72 9.08
C GLU A 101 -5.34 -9.09 8.19
N GLU A 102 -5.56 -9.93 7.17
CA GLU A 102 -4.52 -10.35 6.23
C GLU A 102 -4.09 -9.22 5.28
N GLY A 103 -5.01 -8.30 4.94
CA GLY A 103 -4.71 -7.15 4.10
C GLY A 103 -3.72 -6.17 4.74
N HIS A 104 -3.67 -6.11 6.08
CA HIS A 104 -2.70 -5.27 6.80
C HIS A 104 -1.26 -5.69 6.56
N ILE A 105 -1.02 -6.99 6.34
CA ILE A 105 0.31 -7.51 6.02
C ILE A 105 0.86 -6.85 4.73
N VAL A 106 0.00 -6.60 3.74
CA VAL A 106 0.39 -5.88 2.52
C VAL A 106 0.75 -4.42 2.79
N LEU A 107 0.06 -3.77 3.74
CA LEU A 107 0.45 -2.42 4.18
C LEU A 107 1.77 -2.41 4.93
N ASP A 108 2.05 -3.45 5.71
CA ASP A 108 3.31 -3.58 6.42
C ASP A 108 4.46 -3.74 5.43
N PHE A 109 4.31 -4.57 4.38
CA PHE A 109 5.30 -4.65 3.30
C PHE A 109 5.51 -3.32 2.58
N PHE A 110 4.42 -2.58 2.32
CA PHE A 110 4.49 -1.26 1.71
C PHE A 110 5.25 -0.27 2.60
N ARG A 111 4.96 -0.26 3.91
CA ARG A 111 5.68 0.54 4.91
C ARG A 111 7.16 0.19 4.94
N GLU A 112 7.50 -1.08 5.06
CA GLU A 112 8.88 -1.56 5.15
C GLU A 112 9.70 -1.22 3.90
N ALA A 113 9.08 -1.33 2.72
CA ALA A 113 9.73 -0.93 1.48
C ALA A 113 10.00 0.58 1.44
N LEU A 114 9.05 1.39 1.89
CA LEU A 114 9.10 2.85 1.78
C LEU A 114 9.91 3.54 2.89
N LEU A 115 9.85 2.98 4.10
CA LEU A 115 10.47 3.47 5.33
C LEU A 115 11.37 2.38 5.92
N PRO A 116 12.47 1.99 5.25
CA PRO A 116 13.40 1.06 5.83
C PRO A 116 13.96 1.65 7.12
N THR A 117 13.73 0.99 8.25
CA THR A 117 14.47 1.24 9.48
C THR A 117 15.93 0.87 9.21
N TYR A 118 16.73 1.86 8.83
CA TYR A 118 18.18 1.74 8.87
C TYR A 118 18.56 1.56 10.34
N SER A 119 18.89 0.33 10.75
CA SER A 119 19.87 0.16 11.80
C SER A 119 21.18 0.69 11.22
N SER A 120 21.58 1.90 11.61
CA SER A 120 22.91 2.41 11.31
C SER A 120 23.93 1.35 11.73
N PRO A 121 24.85 0.89 10.85
CA PRO A 121 26.05 0.26 11.34
C PRO A 121 26.83 1.34 12.06
N ASP A 122 26.97 1.20 13.38
CA ASP A 122 27.82 2.06 14.21
C ASP A 122 29.20 2.17 13.54
N THR A 123 29.59 3.39 13.20
CA THR A 123 30.96 3.78 12.82
C THR A 123 31.91 3.68 14.01
#